data_AF-A0A1T3NTS3-F1
#
_entry.id   AF-A0A1T3NTS3-F1
#
_cell.length_a   1.000
_cell.length_b   1.000
_cell.length_c   1.000
_cell.angle_alpha   90.00
_cell.angle_beta   90.00
_cell.angle_gamma   90.00
#
_symmetry.space_group_name_H-M   'P 1'
#
loop_
_entity.id
_entity.type
_entity.pdbx_description
1 polymer ?
#
loop_
_entity_poly.entity_id
_entity_poly.type
_entity_poly.pdbx_seq_one_letter_code
_entity_poly.pdbx_strand_id
1 'polypeptide(L)'
;MTGSPRTDATHRPAAPQRIDPPSRPAPTATTGRAAPQYVRPERAASRAELGAFLRSRRERISPEQVGLPAGRRRRTPGLRREEVAQLSGVGVTWYTWLEQGRPINVSAQVIGGIARTLRLDCVEYEHVKRLACIPSLATLRAEDEVDSDTQTVLDDFATLPAVVLNGRYDVLAHNALYARMFPSLVAAPRERRNLIWELFTRPACCNPFHEWRQACEGVVGVLRGSYARNVGDPLWTAFVDELTAASPEFATAWAAHPVSLTRTRTKLFRHRDVGLLHVRGMPTDLATSPGQRMSVYVPQGEATRERLARLAAPDFVPSPPHEHPPR
;
A
#
# COMPACT_ATOMS: atom_id res chain seq x y z
N MET A 1 49.02 78.41 -9.40
CA MET A 1 48.26 79.37 -10.23
C MET A 1 47.79 78.63 -11.47
N THR A 2 46.61 78.00 -11.44
CA THR A 2 45.25 78.56 -11.64
C THR A 2 44.93 78.85 -13.10
N GLY A 3 44.04 78.01 -13.67
CA GLY A 3 43.36 78.23 -14.93
C GLY A 3 42.19 77.26 -15.07
N SER A 4 41.00 77.72 -14.68
CA SER A 4 39.70 77.06 -14.92
C SER A 4 39.45 76.82 -16.43
N PRO A 5 38.45 76.00 -16.82
CA PRO A 5 37.09 76.55 -16.88
C PRO A 5 35.95 75.60 -16.43
N ARG A 6 34.89 76.26 -15.92
CA ARG A 6 33.45 75.93 -15.96
C ARG A 6 33.05 75.46 -17.38
N THR A 7 32.01 74.70 -17.71
CA THR A 7 30.74 74.22 -17.16
C THR A 7 30.15 73.39 -18.31
N ASP A 8 29.44 72.28 -18.10
CA ASP A 8 28.01 72.22 -18.45
C ASP A 8 27.32 70.89 -18.09
N ALA A 9 26.04 71.06 -17.77
CA ALA A 9 24.90 70.20 -18.01
C ALA A 9 24.92 68.72 -17.57
N THR A 10 24.32 68.54 -16.39
CA THR A 10 23.42 67.43 -16.05
C THR A 10 22.61 66.84 -17.22
N HIS A 11 22.77 65.55 -17.50
CA HIS A 11 21.77 64.74 -18.18
C HIS A 11 21.41 63.52 -17.32
N ARG A 12 20.19 63.55 -16.77
CA ARG A 12 19.57 62.49 -15.97
C ARG A 12 18.95 61.46 -16.93
N PRO A 13 19.33 60.18 -16.90
CA PRO A 13 18.70 59.17 -17.75
C PRO A 13 17.28 58.86 -17.25
N ALA A 14 16.35 58.77 -18.21
CA ALA A 14 14.94 58.48 -18.00
C ALA A 14 14.70 57.05 -17.49
N ALA A 15 13.70 56.90 -16.61
CA ALA A 15 13.26 55.63 -16.06
C ALA A 15 12.60 54.74 -17.14
N PRO A 16 12.76 53.40 -17.06
CA PRO A 16 12.14 52.49 -18.02
C PRO A 16 10.61 52.46 -17.87
N GLN A 17 9.93 52.48 -19.02
CA GLN A 17 8.48 52.40 -19.12
C GLN A 17 7.97 51.04 -18.60
N ARG A 18 6.97 51.08 -17.72
CA ARG A 18 6.23 49.90 -17.26
C ARG A 18 5.35 49.41 -18.42
N ILE A 19 5.54 48.15 -18.81
CA ILE A 19 4.62 47.43 -19.70
C ILE A 19 3.58 46.77 -18.79
N ASP A 20 2.32 47.20 -18.90
CA ASP A 20 1.21 46.56 -18.19
C ASP A 20 0.87 45.20 -18.83
N PRO A 21 0.58 44.15 -18.03
CA PRO A 21 0.16 42.86 -18.55
C PRO A 21 -1.27 42.92 -19.11
N PRO A 22 -1.63 42.06 -20.09
CA PRO A 22 -2.94 42.10 -20.73
C PRO A 22 -4.06 41.75 -19.74
N SER A 23 -5.17 42.49 -19.86
CA SER A 23 -6.37 42.35 -19.05
C SER A 23 -7.01 40.97 -19.22
N ARG A 24 -7.26 40.30 -18.11
CA ARG A 24 -7.93 38.99 -18.02
C ARG A 24 -9.41 39.13 -18.44
N PRO A 25 -9.95 38.30 -19.35
CA PRO A 25 -11.37 38.37 -19.68
C PRO A 25 -12.22 37.93 -18.46
N ALA A 26 -13.35 38.61 -18.27
CA ALA A 26 -14.31 38.35 -17.21
C ALA A 26 -14.88 36.91 -17.30
N PRO A 27 -15.15 36.24 -16.17
CA PRO A 27 -15.74 34.90 -16.19
C PRO A 27 -17.20 34.99 -16.67
N THR A 28 -17.46 34.47 -17.85
CA THR A 28 -18.81 34.15 -18.31
C THR A 28 -19.45 33.18 -17.30
N ALA A 29 -20.55 33.61 -16.69
CA ALA A 29 -21.37 32.81 -15.81
C ALA A 29 -21.98 31.64 -16.60
N THR A 30 -21.26 30.52 -16.64
CA THR A 30 -21.83 29.23 -17.02
C THR A 30 -22.63 28.75 -15.83
N THR A 31 -23.95 28.77 -15.95
CA THR A 31 -24.89 28.08 -15.08
C THR A 31 -24.56 26.58 -15.11
N GLY A 32 -23.62 26.19 -14.25
CA GLY A 32 -23.28 24.81 -13.99
C GLY A 32 -24.48 24.12 -13.37
N ARG A 33 -25.21 23.39 -14.22
CA ARG A 33 -26.16 22.36 -13.82
C ARG A 33 -25.49 21.52 -12.73
N ALA A 34 -26.01 21.61 -11.50
CA ALA A 34 -25.53 20.81 -10.38
C ALA A 34 -25.49 19.34 -10.81
N ALA A 35 -24.31 18.72 -10.72
CA ALA A 35 -24.15 17.30 -10.96
C ALA A 35 -25.09 16.54 -10.02
N PRO A 36 -25.82 15.51 -10.50
CA PRO A 36 -26.65 14.72 -9.62
C PRO A 36 -25.75 14.10 -8.56
N GLN A 37 -26.01 14.46 -7.30
CA GLN A 37 -25.39 13.80 -6.15
C GLN A 37 -25.84 12.33 -6.19
N TYR A 38 -24.94 11.44 -6.58
CA TYR A 38 -25.18 10.00 -6.55
C TYR A 38 -25.18 9.54 -5.09
N VAL A 39 -26.33 9.68 -4.41
CA VAL A 39 -26.54 9.07 -3.10
C VAL A 39 -26.64 7.57 -3.32
N ARG A 40 -25.50 6.86 -3.18
CA ARG A 40 -25.35 5.43 -3.46
C ARG A 40 -26.37 4.59 -2.66
N PRO A 41 -27.45 4.08 -3.28
CA PRO A 41 -28.53 3.36 -2.58
C PRO A 41 -28.08 1.97 -2.09
N GLU A 42 -27.03 1.42 -2.70
CA GLU A 42 -26.52 0.05 -2.47
C GLU A 42 -26.02 -0.18 -1.04
N ARG A 43 -25.35 0.81 -0.43
CA ARG A 43 -24.72 0.61 0.89
C ARG A 43 -25.74 0.54 2.03
N ALA A 44 -26.88 1.21 1.90
CA ALA A 44 -27.93 1.17 2.92
C ALA A 44 -28.70 -0.16 2.87
N ALA A 45 -29.03 -0.62 1.66
CA ALA A 45 -29.64 -1.93 1.44
C ALA A 45 -28.74 -3.07 1.94
N SER A 46 -27.44 -3.03 1.58
CA SER A 46 -26.46 -4.03 2.04
C SER A 46 -26.31 -4.09 3.56
N ARG A 47 -26.42 -2.95 4.27
CA ARG A 47 -26.37 -2.91 5.74
C ARG A 47 -27.63 -3.49 6.39
N ALA A 48 -28.80 -3.23 5.83
CA ALA A 48 -30.04 -3.81 6.31
C ALA A 48 -30.04 -5.34 6.10
N GLU A 49 -29.55 -5.79 4.96
CA GLU A 49 -29.39 -7.20 4.62
C GLU A 49 -28.36 -7.89 5.53
N LEU A 50 -27.23 -7.24 5.82
CA LEU A 50 -26.25 -7.70 6.81
C LEU A 50 -26.90 -7.91 8.19
N GLY A 51 -27.66 -6.92 8.66
CA GLY A 51 -28.33 -6.99 9.96
C GLY A 51 -29.37 -8.10 10.03
N ALA A 52 -30.14 -8.30 8.95
CA ALA A 52 -31.11 -9.38 8.84
C ALA A 52 -30.44 -10.76 8.80
N PHE A 53 -29.34 -10.89 8.05
CA PHE A 53 -28.56 -12.12 7.97
C PHE A 53 -28.00 -12.51 9.35
N LEU A 54 -27.35 -11.57 10.04
CA LEU A 54 -26.78 -11.83 11.37
C LEU A 54 -27.87 -12.21 12.40
N ARG A 55 -29.03 -11.53 12.34
CA ARG A 55 -30.19 -11.88 13.19
C ARG A 55 -30.66 -13.30 12.95
N SER A 56 -30.82 -13.69 11.68
CA SER A 56 -31.23 -15.06 11.31
C SER A 56 -30.26 -16.11 11.85
N ARG A 57 -28.94 -15.88 11.72
CA ARG A 57 -27.91 -16.81 12.22
C ARG A 57 -27.85 -16.86 13.74
N ARG A 58 -28.04 -15.72 14.42
CA ARG A 58 -28.14 -15.64 15.88
C ARG A 58 -29.32 -16.44 16.43
N GLU A 59 -30.48 -16.32 15.79
CA GLU A 59 -31.71 -17.01 16.22
C GLU A 59 -31.69 -18.52 15.94
N ARG A 60 -30.82 -18.96 15.02
CA ARG A 60 -30.58 -20.38 14.70
C ARG A 60 -29.69 -21.10 15.70
N ILE A 61 -28.70 -20.42 16.29
CA ILE A 61 -27.71 -21.03 17.20
C ILE A 61 -28.30 -21.13 18.61
N SER A 62 -28.27 -22.33 19.20
CA SER A 62 -28.71 -22.53 20.58
C SER A 62 -27.59 -22.20 21.57
N PRO A 63 -27.91 -21.76 22.80
CA PRO A 63 -26.91 -21.44 23.83
C PRO A 63 -25.95 -22.59 24.12
N GLU A 64 -26.47 -23.83 24.11
CA GLU A 64 -25.70 -25.03 24.41
C GLU A 64 -24.61 -25.28 23.37
N GLN A 65 -24.85 -24.92 22.11
CA GLN A 65 -23.89 -25.06 21.02
C GLN A 65 -22.65 -24.17 21.17
N VAL A 66 -22.71 -23.16 22.03
CA VAL A 66 -21.60 -22.24 22.33
C VAL A 66 -21.17 -22.33 23.81
N GLY A 67 -21.56 -23.40 24.51
CA GLY A 67 -21.16 -23.66 25.89
C GLY A 67 -21.88 -22.83 26.95
N LEU A 68 -23.01 -22.21 26.60
CA LEU A 68 -23.86 -21.47 27.54
C LEU A 68 -25.01 -22.36 28.05
N PRO A 69 -25.44 -22.19 29.32
CA PRO A 69 -26.55 -22.97 29.86
C PRO A 69 -27.90 -22.59 29.24
N ALA A 70 -28.74 -23.61 29.07
CA ALA A 70 -30.16 -23.51 28.74
C ALA A 70 -30.92 -22.76 29.85
N GLY A 71 -30.81 -21.43 29.93
CA GLY A 71 -31.45 -20.65 30.99
C GLY A 71 -32.98 -20.86 31.05
N ARG A 72 -33.56 -20.89 32.26
CA ARG A 72 -35.01 -21.04 32.47
C ARG A 72 -35.79 -19.84 31.89
N ARG A 73 -36.82 -20.12 31.07
CA ARG A 73 -37.73 -19.15 30.40
C ARG A 73 -37.01 -18.10 29.52
N ARG A 74 -36.53 -18.52 28.34
CA ARG A 74 -36.05 -17.61 27.28
C ARG A 74 -37.20 -17.23 26.34
N ARG A 75 -37.33 -15.95 25.97
CA ARG A 75 -38.27 -15.46 24.93
C ARG A 75 -37.70 -15.54 23.51
N THR A 76 -36.37 -15.59 23.39
CA THR A 76 -35.68 -15.71 22.11
C THR A 76 -35.19 -17.14 21.95
N PRO A 77 -35.50 -17.85 20.85
CA PRO A 77 -35.15 -19.25 20.66
C PRO A 77 -33.64 -19.51 20.54
N GLY A 78 -32.88 -18.56 20.01
CA GLY A 78 -31.42 -18.65 19.89
C GLY A 78 -30.65 -17.74 20.87
N LEU A 79 -29.43 -17.36 20.49
CA LEU A 79 -28.59 -16.48 21.30
C LEU A 79 -29.18 -15.07 21.46
N ARG A 80 -28.96 -14.46 22.62
CA ARG A 80 -29.21 -13.04 22.88
C ARG A 80 -28.11 -12.19 22.25
N ARG A 81 -28.40 -10.91 21.99
CA ARG A 81 -27.39 -9.95 21.53
C ARG A 81 -26.21 -9.83 22.48
N GLU A 82 -26.51 -9.82 23.78
CA GLU A 82 -25.52 -9.78 24.87
C GLU A 82 -24.57 -10.98 24.82
N GLU A 83 -25.12 -12.18 24.59
CA GLU A 83 -24.35 -13.43 24.52
C GLU A 83 -23.43 -13.44 23.30
N VAL A 84 -23.92 -13.04 22.12
CA VAL A 84 -23.08 -12.93 20.92
C VAL A 84 -21.98 -11.89 21.13
N ALA A 85 -22.32 -10.73 21.67
CA ALA A 85 -21.39 -9.65 21.91
C ALA A 85 -20.26 -10.08 22.86
N GLN A 86 -20.61 -10.73 23.97
CA GLN A 86 -19.65 -11.28 24.93
C GLN A 86 -18.73 -12.31 24.29
N LEU A 87 -19.29 -13.30 23.59
CA LEU A 87 -18.51 -14.38 22.97
C LEU A 87 -17.64 -13.91 21.79
N SER A 88 -18.01 -12.83 21.11
CA SER A 88 -17.25 -12.25 20.00
C SER A 88 -16.33 -11.09 20.42
N GLY A 89 -16.29 -10.74 21.70
CA GLY A 89 -15.43 -9.68 22.23
C GLY A 89 -15.81 -8.27 21.78
N VAL A 90 -17.10 -8.02 21.52
CA VAL A 90 -17.62 -6.70 21.10
C VAL A 90 -18.60 -6.14 22.12
N GLY A 91 -18.85 -4.83 22.11
CA GLY A 91 -19.87 -4.21 22.94
C GLY A 91 -21.29 -4.59 22.52
N VAL A 92 -22.19 -4.81 23.48
CA VAL A 92 -23.61 -5.15 23.23
C VAL A 92 -24.32 -4.09 22.37
N THR A 93 -24.08 -2.82 22.68
CA THR A 93 -24.62 -1.68 21.93
C THR A 93 -24.12 -1.67 20.49
N TRP A 94 -22.83 -1.98 20.28
CA TRP A 94 -22.24 -2.04 18.95
C TRP A 94 -22.87 -3.16 18.12
N TYR A 95 -22.99 -4.37 18.69
CA TYR A 95 -23.64 -5.49 18.00
C TYR A 95 -25.13 -5.21 17.70
N THR A 96 -25.81 -4.48 18.59
CA THR A 96 -27.19 -4.04 18.35
C THR A 96 -27.28 -3.08 17.17
N TRP A 97 -26.35 -2.14 17.03
CA TRP A 97 -26.28 -1.24 15.87
C TRP A 97 -25.98 -1.98 14.57
N LEU A 98 -25.13 -3.00 14.63
CA LEU A 98 -24.83 -3.86 13.49
C LEU A 98 -26.10 -4.57 12.98
N GLU A 99 -26.86 -5.22 13.88
CA GLU A 99 -28.13 -5.87 13.52
C GLU A 99 -29.23 -4.90 13.05
N GLN A 100 -29.12 -3.62 13.39
CA GLN A 100 -30.03 -2.57 12.95
C GLN A 100 -29.64 -1.95 11.60
N GLY A 101 -28.49 -2.34 11.02
CA GLY A 101 -28.00 -1.76 9.77
C GLY A 101 -27.56 -0.29 9.89
N ARG A 102 -27.23 0.17 11.11
CA ARG A 102 -26.73 1.53 11.33
C ARG A 102 -25.39 1.74 10.61
N PRO A 103 -25.05 2.98 10.21
CA PRO A 103 -23.78 3.27 9.58
C PRO A 103 -22.64 3.22 10.62
N ILE A 104 -22.13 2.02 10.88
CA ILE A 104 -20.98 1.76 11.73
C ILE A 104 -19.86 1.13 10.91
N ASN A 105 -18.60 1.39 11.28
CA ASN A 105 -17.46 0.73 10.67
C ASN A 105 -17.34 -0.70 11.19
N VAL A 106 -17.23 -1.65 10.27
CA VAL A 106 -17.15 -3.09 10.55
C VAL A 106 -15.84 -3.60 9.98
N SER A 107 -14.99 -4.20 10.83
CA SER A 107 -13.71 -4.78 10.40
C SER A 107 -13.83 -6.28 10.10
N ALA A 108 -12.92 -6.82 9.27
CA ALA A 108 -12.87 -8.25 9.00
C ALA A 108 -12.61 -9.08 10.25
N GLN A 109 -11.81 -8.57 11.19
CA GLN A 109 -11.54 -9.21 12.47
C GLN A 109 -12.82 -9.38 13.30
N VAL A 110 -13.63 -8.33 13.41
CA VAL A 110 -14.90 -8.37 14.16
C VAL A 110 -15.88 -9.32 13.50
N ILE A 111 -16.01 -9.29 12.16
CA ILE A 111 -16.85 -10.23 11.43
C ILE A 111 -16.35 -11.68 11.55
N GLY A 112 -15.04 -11.91 11.58
CA GLY A 112 -14.45 -13.21 11.86
C GLY A 112 -14.76 -13.72 13.27
N GLY A 113 -14.71 -12.85 14.28
CA GLY A 113 -15.13 -13.16 15.65
C GLY A 113 -16.61 -13.56 15.72
N ILE A 114 -17.49 -12.73 15.14
CA ILE A 114 -18.94 -13.00 15.07
C ILE A 114 -19.22 -14.29 14.29
N ALA A 115 -18.52 -14.53 13.18
CA ALA A 115 -18.69 -15.74 12.38
C ALA A 115 -18.34 -17.01 13.15
N ARG A 116 -17.27 -16.98 13.97
CA ARG A 116 -16.93 -18.10 14.86
C ARG A 116 -17.99 -18.32 15.94
N THR A 117 -18.44 -17.25 16.59
CA THR A 117 -19.50 -17.32 17.62
C THR A 117 -20.81 -17.86 17.05
N LEU A 118 -21.19 -17.43 15.84
CA LEU A 118 -22.40 -17.88 15.15
C LEU A 118 -22.19 -19.17 14.35
N ARG A 119 -21.00 -19.80 14.46
CA ARG A 119 -20.61 -21.02 13.77
C ARG A 119 -20.99 -21.01 12.28
N LEU A 120 -20.68 -19.91 11.60
CA LEU A 120 -20.93 -19.77 10.17
C LEU A 120 -20.06 -20.75 9.38
N ASP A 121 -20.65 -21.39 8.38
CA ASP A 121 -19.88 -22.19 7.43
C ASP A 121 -19.08 -21.29 6.46
N CYS A 122 -18.27 -21.90 5.58
CA CYS A 122 -17.44 -21.16 4.64
C CYS A 122 -18.23 -20.29 3.65
N VAL A 123 -19.41 -20.75 3.22
CA VAL A 123 -20.28 -20.04 2.27
C VAL A 123 -20.97 -18.86 2.95
N GLU A 124 -21.49 -19.10 4.15
CA GLU A 124 -22.08 -18.09 5.03
C GLU A 124 -21.06 -17.01 5.41
N TYR A 125 -19.80 -17.39 5.67
CA TYR A 125 -18.74 -16.46 6.00
C TYR A 125 -18.36 -15.54 4.83
N GLU A 126 -18.26 -16.08 3.62
CA GLU A 126 -18.03 -15.25 2.43
C GLU A 126 -19.25 -14.38 2.08
N HIS A 127 -20.46 -14.86 2.33
CA HIS A 127 -21.66 -14.04 2.16
C HIS A 127 -21.71 -12.88 3.16
N VAL A 128 -21.43 -13.10 4.46
CA VAL A 128 -21.43 -12.02 5.45
C VAL A 128 -20.33 -11.00 5.18
N LYS A 129 -19.16 -11.41 4.69
CA LYS A 129 -18.10 -10.50 4.25
C LYS A 129 -18.56 -9.61 3.09
N ARG A 130 -19.24 -10.18 2.09
CA ARG A 130 -19.83 -9.42 0.98
C ARG A 130 -20.86 -8.40 1.47
N LEU A 131 -21.79 -8.81 2.34
CA LEU A 131 -22.81 -7.91 2.91
C LEU A 131 -22.21 -6.79 3.78
N ALA A 132 -21.11 -7.09 4.47
CA ALA A 132 -20.34 -6.13 5.24
C ALA A 132 -19.39 -5.26 4.39
N CYS A 133 -19.39 -5.43 3.07
CA CYS A 133 -18.46 -4.79 2.14
C CYS A 133 -16.98 -4.98 2.54
N ILE A 134 -16.65 -6.11 3.18
CA ILE A 134 -15.27 -6.50 3.48
C ILE A 134 -14.68 -7.07 2.19
N PRO A 135 -13.60 -6.49 1.65
CA PRO A 135 -12.96 -6.98 0.43
C PRO A 135 -12.57 -8.46 0.56
N SER A 136 -12.81 -9.24 -0.50
CA SER A 136 -12.30 -10.61 -0.58
C SER A 136 -10.82 -10.60 -0.96
N LEU A 137 -10.09 -11.69 -0.66
CA LEU A 137 -8.68 -11.83 -1.08
C LEU A 137 -8.53 -11.71 -2.61
N ALA A 138 -9.51 -12.19 -3.37
CA ALA A 138 -9.54 -12.07 -4.82
C ALA A 138 -9.72 -10.61 -5.26
N THR A 139 -10.58 -9.85 -4.58
CA THR A 139 -10.80 -8.42 -4.84
C THR A 139 -9.55 -7.59 -4.54
N LEU A 140 -8.92 -7.83 -3.39
CA LEU A 140 -7.68 -7.15 -3.01
C LEU A 140 -6.53 -7.43 -3.97
N ARG A 141 -6.47 -8.65 -4.53
CA ARG A 141 -5.47 -9.03 -5.55
C ARG A 141 -5.79 -8.49 -6.94
N ALA A 142 -7.06 -8.29 -7.27
CA ALA A 142 -7.46 -7.66 -8.53
C ALA A 142 -7.12 -6.16 -8.52
N GLU A 143 -7.14 -5.50 -7.36
CA GLU A 143 -6.66 -4.11 -7.19
C GLU A 143 -5.13 -3.97 -7.37
N ASP A 144 -4.40 -5.09 -7.36
CA ASP A 144 -2.95 -5.17 -7.62
C ASP A 144 -2.64 -5.47 -9.11
N GLU A 145 -3.63 -5.40 -10.01
CA GLU A 145 -3.39 -5.42 -11.46
C GLU A 145 -2.85 -4.07 -11.95
N VAL A 146 -1.97 -4.13 -12.95
CA VAL A 146 -1.35 -2.96 -13.60
C VAL A 146 -1.85 -2.93 -15.04
N ASP A 147 -2.33 -1.77 -15.47
CA ASP A 147 -2.81 -1.58 -16.83
C ASP A 147 -1.66 -1.67 -17.87
N SER A 148 -2.02 -1.95 -19.11
CA SER A 148 -1.05 -2.11 -20.21
C SER A 148 -0.25 -0.84 -20.52
N ASP A 149 -0.83 0.34 -20.29
CA ASP A 149 -0.18 1.62 -20.61
C ASP A 149 0.92 1.90 -19.58
N THR A 150 0.66 1.60 -18.30
CA THR A 150 1.69 1.64 -17.25
C THR A 150 2.85 0.70 -17.55
N GLN A 151 2.60 -0.52 -18.05
CA GLN A 151 3.67 -1.44 -18.45
C GLN A 151 4.46 -0.88 -19.65
N THR A 152 3.78 -0.30 -20.64
CA THR A 152 4.43 0.34 -21.79
C THR A 152 5.38 1.47 -21.34
N VAL A 153 4.94 2.31 -20.39
CA VAL A 153 5.78 3.37 -19.81
C VAL A 153 6.99 2.80 -19.08
N LEU A 154 6.85 1.68 -18.35
CA LEU A 154 7.99 1.03 -17.70
C LEU A 154 9.02 0.55 -18.72
N ASP A 155 8.58 -0.04 -19.81
CA ASP A 155 9.44 -0.62 -20.84
C ASP A 155 10.19 0.44 -21.66
N ASP A 156 9.65 1.66 -21.78
CA ASP A 156 10.33 2.82 -22.38
C ASP A 156 11.55 3.30 -21.59
N PHE A 157 11.67 2.95 -20.30
CA PHE A 157 12.89 3.21 -19.52
C PHE A 157 14.02 2.24 -19.88
N ALA A 158 14.64 2.44 -21.05
CA ALA A 158 15.68 1.55 -21.56
C ALA A 158 16.96 1.48 -20.70
N THR A 159 17.32 2.58 -20.01
CA THR A 159 18.58 2.70 -19.26
C THR A 159 18.42 2.79 -17.75
N LEU A 160 17.17 2.81 -17.27
CA LEU A 160 16.86 2.99 -15.85
C LEU A 160 16.00 1.81 -15.37
N PRO A 161 16.39 1.12 -14.28
CA PRO A 161 15.51 0.16 -13.65
C PRO A 161 14.22 0.85 -13.19
N ALA A 162 13.06 0.27 -13.50
CA ALA A 162 11.75 0.79 -13.15
C ALA A 162 10.82 -0.31 -12.65
N VAL A 163 10.00 0.00 -11.65
CA VAL A 163 9.08 -0.95 -11.00
C VAL A 163 7.81 -0.25 -10.53
N VAL A 164 6.69 -0.97 -10.54
CA VAL A 164 5.45 -0.58 -9.86
C VAL A 164 5.27 -1.43 -8.61
N LEU A 165 4.98 -0.76 -7.50
CA LEU A 165 4.83 -1.36 -6.18
C LEU A 165 3.49 -0.95 -5.55
N ASN A 166 2.87 -1.86 -4.81
CA ASN A 166 1.75 -1.49 -3.93
C ASN A 166 2.24 -0.96 -2.56
N GLY A 167 1.30 -0.67 -1.65
CA GLY A 167 1.60 -0.21 -0.30
C GLY A 167 2.42 -1.20 0.54
N ARG A 168 2.29 -2.51 0.30
CA ARG A 168 3.04 -3.59 0.96
C ARG A 168 4.43 -3.80 0.39
N TYR A 169 4.76 -3.11 -0.72
CA TYR A 169 5.96 -3.33 -1.54
C TYR A 169 5.95 -4.66 -2.31
N ASP A 170 4.76 -5.16 -2.66
CA ASP A 170 4.63 -6.20 -3.68
C ASP A 170 5.00 -5.62 -5.05
N VAL A 171 5.76 -6.37 -5.85
CA VAL A 171 6.14 -6.02 -7.22
C VAL A 171 5.00 -6.37 -8.15
N LEU A 172 4.30 -5.35 -8.64
CA LEU A 172 3.13 -5.52 -9.49
C LEU A 172 3.50 -5.60 -10.98
N ALA A 173 4.45 -4.77 -11.39
CA ALA A 173 5.00 -4.66 -12.74
C ALA A 173 6.44 -4.15 -12.69
N HIS A 174 7.24 -4.42 -13.73
CA HIS A 174 8.62 -3.97 -13.81
C HIS A 174 9.11 -3.98 -15.26
N ASN A 175 10.19 -3.26 -15.54
CA ASN A 175 10.88 -3.37 -16.82
C ASN A 175 11.96 -4.46 -16.81
N ALA A 176 12.54 -4.74 -17.98
CA ALA A 176 13.55 -5.77 -18.15
C ALA A 176 14.83 -5.48 -17.31
N LEU A 177 15.26 -4.22 -17.24
CA LEU A 177 16.47 -3.86 -16.50
C LEU A 177 16.28 -4.03 -14.97
N TYR A 178 15.09 -3.75 -14.44
CA TYR A 178 14.77 -4.05 -13.05
C TYR A 178 14.78 -5.56 -12.76
N ALA A 179 14.25 -6.37 -13.68
CA ALA A 179 14.32 -7.83 -13.55
C ALA A 179 15.77 -8.33 -13.52
N ARG A 180 16.66 -7.74 -14.31
CA ARG A 180 18.10 -8.05 -14.26
C ARG A 180 18.78 -7.52 -13.00
N MET A 181 18.30 -6.43 -12.42
CA MET A 181 18.82 -5.90 -11.15
C MET A 181 18.40 -6.75 -9.93
N PHE A 182 17.22 -7.37 -9.97
CA PHE A 182 16.69 -8.24 -8.92
C PHE A 182 16.17 -9.57 -9.47
N PRO A 183 17.04 -10.41 -10.05
CA PRO A 183 16.61 -11.59 -10.82
C PRO A 183 15.86 -12.60 -9.94
N SER A 184 16.36 -12.83 -8.73
CA SER A 184 15.76 -13.80 -7.81
C SER A 184 14.41 -13.32 -7.24
N LEU A 185 14.21 -12.01 -7.07
CA LEU A 185 12.93 -11.45 -6.63
C LEU A 185 11.87 -11.63 -7.73
N VAL A 186 12.23 -11.31 -8.97
CA VAL A 186 11.31 -11.37 -10.11
C VAL A 186 11.03 -12.83 -10.54
N ALA A 187 12.00 -13.73 -10.37
CA ALA A 187 11.81 -15.16 -10.66
C ALA A 187 10.85 -15.86 -9.67
N ALA A 188 10.61 -15.28 -8.49
CA ALA A 188 9.67 -15.84 -7.53
C ALA A 188 8.22 -15.83 -8.08
N PRO A 189 7.34 -16.73 -7.60
CA PRO A 189 5.90 -16.64 -7.87
C PRO A 189 5.38 -15.24 -7.52
N ARG A 190 4.40 -14.73 -8.28
CA ARG A 190 3.90 -13.34 -8.16
C ARG A 190 3.54 -12.98 -6.71
N GLU A 191 2.94 -13.92 -6.00
CA GLU A 191 2.49 -13.79 -4.60
C GLU A 191 3.64 -13.63 -3.60
N ARG A 192 4.87 -13.94 -4.01
CA ARG A 192 6.08 -13.87 -3.19
C ARG A 192 7.04 -12.76 -3.63
N ARG A 193 6.68 -11.97 -4.65
CA ARG A 193 7.51 -10.86 -5.14
C ARG A 193 7.33 -9.65 -4.24
N ASN A 194 7.96 -9.63 -3.07
CA ASN A 194 7.87 -8.51 -2.15
C ASN A 194 9.27 -8.01 -1.75
N LEU A 195 9.53 -6.71 -1.91
CA LEU A 195 10.84 -6.13 -1.62
C LEU A 195 11.18 -6.13 -0.13
N ILE A 196 10.20 -5.97 0.75
CA ILE A 196 10.43 -5.98 2.20
C ILE A 196 10.66 -7.41 2.67
N TRP A 197 9.92 -8.38 2.13
CA TRP A 197 10.17 -9.80 2.40
C TRP A 197 11.61 -10.16 2.03
N GLU A 198 12.05 -9.80 0.83
CA GLU A 198 13.40 -9.98 0.35
C GLU A 198 14.44 -9.32 1.27
N LEU A 199 14.18 -8.08 1.69
CA LEU A 199 15.06 -7.32 2.58
C LEU A 199 15.36 -8.05 3.89
N PHE A 200 14.34 -8.65 4.52
CA PHE A 200 14.42 -9.21 5.86
C PHE A 200 14.67 -10.72 5.91
N THR A 201 14.37 -11.46 4.85
CA THR A 201 14.47 -12.93 4.84
C THR A 201 15.69 -13.46 4.09
N ARG A 202 16.33 -12.64 3.24
CA ARG A 202 17.53 -13.06 2.51
C ARG A 202 18.78 -13.13 3.40
N PRO A 203 19.55 -14.23 3.32
CA PRO A 203 20.86 -14.31 3.97
C PRO A 203 21.78 -13.15 3.56
N ALA A 204 22.56 -12.62 4.50
CA ALA A 204 23.36 -11.41 4.32
C ALA A 204 24.36 -11.48 3.13
N CYS A 205 24.87 -12.67 2.80
CA CYS A 205 25.79 -12.88 1.67
C CYS A 205 25.12 -12.73 0.30
N CYS A 206 23.81 -12.96 0.21
CA CYS A 206 23.02 -12.91 -1.03
C CYS A 206 21.93 -11.84 -0.99
N ASN A 207 21.90 -11.03 0.07
CA ASN A 207 20.94 -9.94 0.21
C ASN A 207 21.35 -8.80 -0.73
N PRO A 208 20.48 -8.41 -1.68
CA PRO A 208 20.81 -7.36 -2.65
C PRO A 208 20.81 -5.97 -2.00
N PHE A 209 20.27 -5.80 -0.80
CA PHE A 209 20.25 -4.53 -0.09
C PHE A 209 21.53 -4.37 0.74
N HIS A 210 22.40 -3.46 0.30
CA HIS A 210 23.60 -3.10 1.06
C HIS A 210 23.25 -2.09 2.16
N GLU A 211 23.94 -2.16 3.30
CA GLU A 211 23.67 -1.32 4.49
C GLU A 211 22.21 -1.35 4.99
N TRP A 212 21.49 -2.43 4.70
CA TRP A 212 20.04 -2.54 4.93
C TRP A 212 19.62 -2.27 6.38
N ARG A 213 20.46 -2.64 7.35
CA ARG A 213 20.21 -2.38 8.79
C ARG A 213 20.00 -0.90 9.11
N GLN A 214 20.67 0.01 8.40
CA GLN A 214 20.48 1.46 8.59
C GLN A 214 19.19 1.97 7.93
N ALA A 215 18.68 1.25 6.93
CA ALA A 215 17.44 1.59 6.24
C ALA A 215 16.19 0.94 6.84
N CYS A 216 16.35 -0.07 7.71
CA CYS A 216 15.27 -0.85 8.32
C CYS A 216 14.18 0.01 8.95
N GLU A 217 14.54 0.90 9.87
CA GLU A 217 13.56 1.72 10.59
C GLU A 217 12.72 2.59 9.64
N GLY A 218 13.36 3.13 8.60
CA GLY A 218 12.68 3.93 7.58
C GLY A 218 11.69 3.09 6.76
N VAL A 219 12.12 1.92 6.28
CA VAL A 219 11.28 1.02 5.49
C VAL A 219 10.10 0.50 6.33
N VAL A 220 10.38 0.08 7.57
CA VAL A 220 9.36 -0.40 8.53
C VAL A 220 8.40 0.73 8.89
N GLY A 221 8.88 1.96 9.05
CA GLY A 221 8.03 3.12 9.32
C GLY A 221 7.08 3.47 8.17
N VAL A 222 7.54 3.35 6.92
CA VAL A 222 6.68 3.51 5.74
C VAL A 222 5.66 2.38 5.63
N LEU A 223 6.08 1.14 5.88
CA LEU A 223 5.19 -0.02 5.90
C LEU A 223 4.11 0.14 6.97
N ARG A 224 4.48 0.59 8.17
CA ARG A 224 3.55 0.83 9.28
C ARG A 224 2.50 1.89 8.94
N GLY A 225 2.92 3.00 8.32
CA GLY A 225 1.98 4.00 7.83
C GLY A 225 0.98 3.44 6.82
N SER A 226 1.42 2.50 5.98
CA SER A 226 0.57 1.84 4.98
C SER A 226 -0.34 0.78 5.61
N TYR A 227 0.15 0.02 6.59
CA TYR A 227 -0.63 -0.89 7.41
C TYR A 227 -1.76 -0.16 8.15
N ALA A 228 -1.47 1.01 8.73
CA ALA A 228 -2.46 1.81 9.45
C ALA A 228 -3.64 2.26 8.58
N ARG A 229 -3.43 2.46 7.27
CA ARG A 229 -4.50 2.79 6.32
C ARG A 229 -5.33 1.58 5.88
N ASN A 230 -4.83 0.37 6.14
CA ASN A 230 -5.44 -0.89 5.72
C ASN A 230 -5.73 -1.81 6.93
N VAL A 231 -5.98 -1.21 8.10
CA VAL A 231 -6.30 -1.97 9.31
C VAL A 231 -7.58 -2.78 9.10
N GLY A 232 -7.49 -4.08 9.40
CA GLY A 232 -8.58 -5.02 9.21
C GLY A 232 -8.59 -5.70 7.84
N ASP A 233 -7.62 -5.42 6.96
CA ASP A 233 -7.35 -6.22 5.78
C ASP A 233 -6.58 -7.51 6.16
N PRO A 234 -7.15 -8.71 5.93
CA PRO A 234 -6.49 -9.98 6.22
C PRO A 234 -5.15 -10.17 5.54
N LEU A 235 -4.94 -9.62 4.33
CA LEU A 235 -3.67 -9.71 3.61
C LEU A 235 -2.56 -8.91 4.28
N TRP A 236 -2.90 -7.74 4.82
CA TRP A 236 -1.96 -6.90 5.56
C TRP A 236 -1.59 -7.52 6.90
N THR A 237 -2.58 -8.04 7.64
CA THR A 237 -2.34 -8.71 8.92
C THR A 237 -1.48 -9.96 8.72
N ALA A 238 -1.86 -10.85 7.79
CA ALA A 238 -1.08 -12.06 7.50
C ALA A 238 0.36 -11.74 7.09
N PHE A 239 0.56 -10.75 6.22
CA PHE A 239 1.90 -10.36 5.78
C PHE A 239 2.79 -9.88 6.94
N VAL A 240 2.26 -9.03 7.83
CA VAL A 240 3.02 -8.54 8.99
C VAL A 240 3.34 -9.67 9.96
N ASP A 241 2.37 -10.57 10.21
CA ASP A 241 2.56 -11.70 11.13
C ASP A 241 3.60 -12.68 10.59
N GLU A 242 3.50 -13.06 9.31
CA GLU A 242 4.47 -13.94 8.65
C GLU A 242 5.88 -13.34 8.65
N LEU A 243 6.02 -12.05 8.36
CA LEU A 243 7.31 -11.38 8.32
C LEU A 243 7.92 -11.23 9.73
N THR A 244 7.07 -10.99 10.75
CA THR A 244 7.48 -10.97 12.16
C THR A 244 7.99 -12.33 12.61
N ALA A 245 7.35 -13.42 12.18
CA ALA A 245 7.80 -14.78 12.48
C ALA A 245 9.09 -15.14 11.72
N ALA A 246 9.27 -14.63 10.49
CA ALA A 246 10.40 -14.97 9.64
C ALA A 246 11.69 -14.18 9.94
N SER A 247 11.60 -12.98 10.53
CA SER A 247 12.77 -12.12 10.80
C SER A 247 12.72 -11.48 12.20
N PRO A 248 13.62 -11.88 13.12
CA PRO A 248 13.79 -11.22 14.42
C PRO A 248 14.12 -9.73 14.30
N GLU A 249 14.89 -9.33 13.29
CA GLU A 249 15.20 -7.93 13.02
C GLU A 249 13.96 -7.13 12.62
N PHE A 250 13.08 -7.70 11.78
CA PHE A 250 11.80 -7.08 11.48
C PHE A 250 10.92 -6.98 12.72
N ALA A 251 10.81 -8.05 13.51
CA ALA A 251 10.00 -8.07 14.72
C ALA A 251 10.43 -6.96 15.71
N THR A 252 11.74 -6.80 15.90
CA THR A 252 12.32 -5.76 16.76
C THR A 252 12.01 -4.36 16.23
N ALA A 253 12.25 -4.11 14.94
CA ALA A 253 11.97 -2.82 14.32
C ALA A 253 10.46 -2.50 14.29
N TRP A 254 9.61 -3.50 14.09
CA TRP A 254 8.16 -3.35 14.10
C TRP A 254 7.69 -2.97 15.52
N ALA A 255 8.16 -3.65 16.56
CA ALA A 255 7.82 -3.37 17.96
C ALA A 255 8.23 -1.95 18.42
N ALA A 256 9.22 -1.32 17.78
CA ALA A 256 9.61 0.07 18.06
C ALA A 256 8.61 1.12 17.55
N HIS A 257 7.55 0.71 16.85
CA HIS A 257 6.52 1.60 16.27
C HIS A 257 7.05 2.79 15.46
N PRO A 258 8.03 2.61 14.55
CA PRO A 258 8.58 3.72 13.79
C PRO A 258 7.52 4.32 12.86
N VAL A 259 7.60 5.63 12.63
CA VAL A 259 6.77 6.33 11.63
C VAL A 259 7.69 7.04 10.66
N SER A 260 7.54 6.77 9.36
CA SER A 260 8.35 7.40 8.33
C SER A 260 7.54 7.66 7.07
N LEU A 261 7.94 8.68 6.33
CA LEU A 261 7.37 9.01 5.03
C LEU A 261 8.24 8.43 3.92
N THR A 262 7.60 8.01 2.83
CA THR A 262 8.31 7.68 1.60
C THR A 262 9.03 8.93 1.11
N ARG A 263 10.36 8.84 0.97
CA ARG A 263 11.19 9.94 0.46
C ARG A 263 12.15 9.42 -0.58
N THR A 264 12.50 10.29 -1.52
CA THR A 264 13.65 10.09 -2.40
C THR A 264 14.88 9.88 -1.54
N ARG A 265 15.53 8.73 -1.72
CA ARG A 265 16.75 8.35 -1.00
C ARG A 265 17.71 7.65 -1.96
N THR A 266 19.00 7.85 -1.72
CA THR A 266 20.04 7.02 -2.32
C THR A 266 19.97 5.64 -1.67
N LYS A 267 20.01 4.60 -2.50
CA LYS A 267 20.00 3.19 -2.13
C LYS A 267 21.25 2.56 -2.70
N LEU A 268 21.86 1.69 -1.91
CA LEU A 268 23.01 0.89 -2.32
C LEU A 268 22.54 -0.54 -2.51
N PHE A 269 22.58 -1.03 -3.75
CA PHE A 269 22.27 -2.41 -4.06
C PHE A 269 23.54 -3.17 -4.40
N ARG A 270 23.68 -4.39 -3.89
CA ARG A 270 24.73 -5.31 -4.29
C ARG A 270 24.19 -6.25 -5.37
N HIS A 271 24.70 -6.11 -6.58
CA HIS A 271 24.51 -7.08 -7.65
C HIS A 271 25.71 -8.03 -7.72
N ARG A 272 25.48 -9.32 -7.88
CA ARG A 272 26.55 -10.32 -7.90
C ARG A 272 27.55 -10.08 -9.04
N ASP A 273 27.05 -9.85 -10.25
CA ASP A 273 27.88 -9.81 -11.46
C ASP A 273 28.50 -8.44 -11.76
N VAL A 274 27.88 -7.35 -11.28
CA VAL A 274 28.33 -5.97 -11.59
C VAL A 274 28.72 -5.16 -10.35
N GLY A 275 28.64 -5.77 -9.15
CA GLY A 275 29.01 -5.14 -7.90
C GLY A 275 27.98 -4.16 -7.35
N LEU A 276 28.46 -3.11 -6.69
CA LEU A 276 27.59 -2.12 -6.03
C LEU A 276 26.94 -1.17 -7.03
N LEU A 277 25.65 -0.95 -6.88
CA LEU A 277 24.83 -0.01 -7.64
C LEU A 277 24.35 1.09 -6.70
N HIS A 278 24.82 2.32 -6.91
CA HIS A 278 24.36 3.48 -6.15
C HIS A 278 23.27 4.19 -6.92
N VAL A 279 22.02 4.06 -6.48
CA VAL A 279 20.87 4.58 -7.21
C VAL A 279 20.01 5.47 -6.34
N ARG A 280 19.48 6.55 -6.89
CA ARG A 280 18.45 7.36 -6.24
C ARG A 280 17.10 6.87 -6.71
N GLY A 281 16.29 6.37 -5.78
CA GLY A 281 14.91 6.00 -6.10
C GLY A 281 14.04 7.25 -6.20
N MET A 282 13.33 7.39 -7.32
CA MET A 282 12.35 8.45 -7.58
C MET A 282 10.95 7.83 -7.55
N PRO A 283 10.30 7.78 -6.38
CA PRO A 283 8.94 7.28 -6.27
C PRO A 283 7.93 8.30 -6.83
N THR A 284 6.92 7.83 -7.54
CA THR A 284 5.81 8.64 -8.07
C THR A 284 4.52 7.85 -7.91
N ASP A 285 3.55 8.42 -7.21
CA ASP A 285 2.25 7.78 -7.01
C ASP A 285 1.45 7.78 -8.32
N LEU A 286 0.79 6.66 -8.63
CA LEU A 286 -0.04 6.53 -9.82
C LEU A 286 -1.44 7.10 -9.52
N ALA A 287 -1.79 8.20 -10.18
CA ALA A 287 -3.06 8.89 -9.93
C ALA A 287 -4.29 8.02 -10.25
N THR A 288 -4.16 7.13 -11.23
CA THR A 288 -5.21 6.21 -11.68
C THR A 288 -5.38 5.00 -10.76
N SER A 289 -4.38 4.68 -9.93
CA SER A 289 -4.34 3.48 -9.10
C SER A 289 -3.91 3.81 -7.67
N PRO A 290 -4.84 4.26 -6.80
CA PRO A 290 -4.54 4.65 -5.44
C PRO A 290 -3.80 3.56 -4.65
N GLY A 291 -2.67 3.91 -4.05
CA GLY A 291 -1.85 2.97 -3.27
C GLY A 291 -0.79 2.22 -4.10
N GLN A 292 -0.82 2.35 -5.42
CA GLN A 292 0.28 1.95 -6.30
C GLN A 292 1.21 3.13 -6.58
N ARG A 293 2.50 2.82 -6.73
CA ARG A 293 3.52 3.81 -7.08
C ARG A 293 4.54 3.21 -8.03
N MET A 294 4.98 4.04 -8.97
CA MET A 294 6.15 3.75 -9.79
C MET A 294 7.41 4.18 -9.04
N SER A 295 8.51 3.44 -9.18
CA SER A 295 9.82 3.84 -8.70
C SER A 295 10.85 3.65 -9.80
N VAL A 296 11.44 4.76 -10.23
CA VAL A 296 12.55 4.77 -11.19
C VAL A 296 13.87 4.94 -10.43
N TYR A 297 14.88 4.13 -10.77
CA TYR A 297 16.17 4.14 -10.09
C TYR A 297 17.23 4.87 -10.92
N VAL A 298 17.58 6.09 -10.51
CA VAL A 298 18.52 6.95 -11.23
C VAL A 298 19.97 6.69 -10.75
N PRO A 299 20.91 6.28 -11.62
CA PRO A 299 22.29 6.01 -11.23
C PRO A 299 22.98 7.25 -10.65
N GLN A 300 23.77 7.04 -9.60
CA GLN A 300 24.60 8.05 -8.98
C GLN A 300 26.06 7.83 -9.38
N GLY A 301 26.56 8.68 -10.27
CA GLY A 301 27.92 8.61 -10.81
C GLY A 301 28.07 7.67 -12.02
N GLU A 302 29.20 7.82 -12.72
CA GLU A 302 29.47 7.11 -13.97
C GLU A 302 29.64 5.60 -13.76
N ALA A 303 30.34 5.19 -12.70
CA ALA A 303 30.54 3.77 -12.40
C ALA A 303 29.22 2.99 -12.26
N THR A 304 28.18 3.58 -11.65
CA THR A 304 26.87 2.92 -11.57
C THR A 304 26.18 2.89 -12.94
N ARG A 305 26.33 3.96 -13.74
CA ARG A 305 25.77 4.02 -15.10
C ARG A 305 26.37 2.95 -16.01
N GLU A 306 27.69 2.79 -15.99
CA GLU A 306 28.40 1.73 -16.74
C GLU A 306 27.96 0.33 -16.30
N ARG A 307 27.81 0.09 -15.00
CA ARG A 307 27.33 -1.19 -14.45
C ARG A 307 25.89 -1.50 -14.87
N LEU A 308 25.00 -0.50 -14.86
CA LEU A 308 23.63 -0.66 -15.37
C LEU A 308 23.61 -0.90 -16.88
N ALA A 309 24.47 -0.22 -17.65
CA ALA A 309 24.61 -0.47 -19.08
C ALA A 309 25.11 -1.90 -19.35
N ARG A 310 26.05 -2.41 -18.55
CA ARG A 310 26.49 -3.82 -18.63
C ARG A 310 25.35 -4.79 -18.33
N LEU A 311 24.52 -4.49 -17.33
CA LEU A 311 23.32 -5.30 -17.04
C LEU A 311 22.29 -5.23 -18.18
N ALA A 312 22.13 -4.09 -18.85
CA ALA A 312 21.18 -3.91 -19.95
C ALA A 312 21.64 -4.59 -21.26
N ALA A 313 22.93 -4.91 -21.37
CA ALA A 313 23.51 -5.45 -22.59
C ALA A 313 22.84 -6.79 -23.01
N PRO A 314 22.50 -7.01 -24.29
CA PRO A 314 21.82 -8.23 -24.73
C PRO A 314 22.61 -9.51 -24.47
N ASP A 315 23.94 -9.41 -24.45
CA ASP A 315 24.89 -10.51 -24.20
C ASP A 315 25.13 -10.77 -22.70
N PHE A 316 24.46 -10.04 -21.81
CA PHE A 316 24.59 -10.25 -20.37
C PHE A 316 23.99 -11.60 -19.96
N VAL A 317 24.85 -12.51 -19.49
CA VAL A 317 24.46 -13.79 -18.90
C VAL A 317 24.68 -13.71 -17.39
N PRO A 318 23.62 -13.84 -16.56
CA PRO A 318 23.76 -13.78 -15.11
C PRO A 318 24.52 -15.01 -14.59
N SER A 319 25.32 -14.83 -13.54
CA SER A 319 25.90 -15.98 -12.84
C SER A 319 24.80 -16.87 -12.25
N PRO A 320 24.99 -18.20 -12.21
CA PRO A 320 24.03 -19.11 -11.58
C PRO A 320 23.78 -18.68 -10.12
N PRO A 321 22.55 -18.81 -9.59
CA PRO A 321 22.22 -18.37 -8.24
C PRO A 321 23.14 -19.02 -7.20
N HIS A 322 23.37 -18.30 -6.10
CA HIS A 322 24.17 -18.84 -5.00
C HIS A 322 23.33 -19.90 -4.27
N GLU A 323 23.80 -21.15 -4.25
CA GLU A 323 23.12 -22.22 -3.53
C GLU A 323 23.49 -22.17 -2.04
N HIS A 324 22.47 -22.23 -1.19
CA HIS A 324 22.68 -22.47 0.22
C HIS A 324 22.51 -23.96 0.49
N PRO A 325 23.41 -24.59 1.27
CA PRO A 325 23.12 -25.92 1.78
C PRO A 325 21.80 -25.87 2.56
N PRO A 326 20.96 -26.91 2.46
CA PRO A 326 19.70 -26.96 3.20
C PRO A 326 19.99 -26.82 4.70
N ARG A 327 19.21 -25.98 5.37
CA ARG A 327 19.25 -25.79 6.83
C ARG A 327 18.65 -26.99 7.54
#